data_AF-A0A9N8ERU8-F1
#
_entry.id   AF-A0A9N8ERU8-F1
#
_cell.length_a   1.000
_cell.length_b   1.000
_cell.length_c   1.000
_cell.angle_alpha   90.00
_cell.angle_beta   90.00
_cell.angle_gamma   90.00
#
_symmetry.space_group_name_H-M   'P 1'
#
loop_
_entity.id
_entity.type
_entity.pdbx_description
1 polymer ?
#
loop_
_entity_poly.entity_id
_entity_poly.type
_entity_poly.pdbx_seq_one_letter_code
_entity_poly.pdbx_strand_id
1 'polypeptide(L)'
;MELVDGDTGSPTLISNVEVMELLKKNMEERAKAAPKKKNNKRNKHFRHRDWVEEEVHRYLTTTPCVKLDPNRRQEFHDKLKSRKKVALSSSAGEAGENDDDGENGELKSSLTGFGLTEAEALQIMNTMPTEPVEIHLMVDELQSRMTETRQEEFLAFIASYCKPEGGDDGSKAQPADQVVSNVAIEKWLGGDQSQNGKKPAAKVKQEEDTDSHKTGAI
;
A
#
# COMPACT_ATOMS: atom_id res chain seq x y z
N MET A 1 -26.43 2.95 -2.69
CA MET A 1 -25.50 3.96 -2.18
C MET A 1 -25.21 4.87 -3.35
N GLU A 2 -25.79 6.06 -3.38
CA GLU A 2 -25.36 7.07 -4.33
C GLU A 2 -24.05 7.66 -3.82
N LEU A 3 -23.09 7.83 -4.73
CA LEU A 3 -21.84 8.50 -4.44
C LEU A 3 -22.14 9.99 -4.37
N VAL A 4 -22.15 10.54 -3.16
CA VAL A 4 -22.31 11.98 -2.93
C VAL A 4 -20.94 12.65 -3.09
N ASP A 5 -20.36 12.54 -4.28
CA ASP A 5 -19.10 13.19 -4.65
C ASP A 5 -19.30 14.07 -5.88
N GLY A 6 -20.43 14.79 -5.91
CA GLY A 6 -20.84 15.59 -7.06
C GLY A 6 -20.51 17.08 -6.99
N ASP A 7 -20.10 17.61 -5.83
CA ASP A 7 -19.86 19.05 -5.70
C ASP A 7 -18.78 19.32 -4.64
N THR A 8 -17.69 19.99 -5.05
CA THR A 8 -16.66 20.67 -4.22
C THR A 8 -15.37 19.96 -3.75
N GLY A 9 -14.78 19.02 -4.51
CA GLY A 9 -13.35 18.70 -4.29
C GLY A 9 -12.77 17.61 -5.16
N SER A 10 -11.56 17.83 -5.70
CA SER A 10 -10.75 16.74 -6.27
C SER A 10 -10.46 15.69 -5.18
N PRO A 11 -10.54 14.38 -5.48
CA PRO A 11 -10.25 13.33 -4.50
C PRO A 11 -8.86 13.55 -3.89
N THR A 12 -8.76 13.39 -2.57
CA THR A 12 -7.50 13.55 -1.86
C THR A 12 -6.58 12.38 -2.18
N LEU A 13 -5.34 12.67 -2.56
CA LEU A 13 -4.33 11.64 -2.78
C LEU A 13 -3.75 11.18 -1.45
N ILE A 14 -3.53 9.88 -1.31
CA ILE A 14 -2.96 9.24 -0.11
C ILE A 14 -1.71 8.45 -0.49
N SER A 15 -0.65 8.61 0.29
CA SER A 15 0.61 7.89 0.08
C SER A 15 0.53 6.44 0.52
N ASN A 16 1.33 5.58 -0.11
CA ASN A 16 1.42 4.16 0.24
C ASN A 16 1.79 3.94 1.71
N VAL A 17 2.62 4.82 2.28
CA VAL A 17 2.98 4.78 3.70
C VAL A 17 1.78 5.04 4.60
N GLU A 18 0.94 6.03 4.29
CA GLU A 18 -0.29 6.31 5.05
C GLU A 18 -1.28 5.15 5.00
N VAL A 19 -1.45 4.57 3.81
CA VAL A 19 -2.31 3.39 3.64
C VAL A 19 -1.77 2.25 4.50
N MET A 20 -0.46 2.01 4.47
CA MET A 20 0.17 0.96 5.27
C MET A 20 -0.02 1.18 6.78
N GLU A 21 0.18 2.40 7.29
CA GLU A 21 -0.03 2.75 8.70
C GLU A 21 -1.50 2.61 9.11
N LEU A 22 -2.43 3.05 8.26
CA LEU A 22 -3.86 2.93 8.50
C LEU A 22 -4.29 1.45 8.57
N LEU A 23 -3.82 0.63 7.64
CA LEU A 23 -4.09 -0.81 7.63
C LEU A 23 -3.52 -1.49 8.87
N LYS A 24 -2.26 -1.17 9.24
CA LYS A 24 -1.62 -1.69 10.47
C LYS A 24 -2.43 -1.33 11.71
N LYS A 25 -2.81 -0.06 11.86
CA LYS A 25 -3.65 0.41 12.97
C LYS A 25 -4.99 -0.32 13.04
N ASN A 26 -5.70 -0.44 11.91
CA ASN A 26 -6.99 -1.13 11.84
C ASN A 26 -6.88 -2.60 12.23
N MET A 27 -5.83 -3.30 11.80
CA MET A 27 -5.55 -4.69 12.17
C MET A 27 -5.28 -4.83 13.68
N GLU A 28 -4.46 -3.95 14.25
CA GLU A 28 -4.15 -3.96 15.69
C GLU A 28 -5.38 -3.68 16.57
N GLU A 29 -6.21 -2.69 16.21
CA GLU A 29 -7.43 -2.38 16.93
C GLU A 29 -8.38 -3.57 16.96
N ARG A 30 -8.50 -4.32 15.85
CA ARG A 30 -9.30 -5.54 15.79
C ARG A 30 -8.70 -6.68 16.59
N ALA A 31 -7.37 -6.84 16.57
CA ALA A 31 -6.69 -7.84 17.39
C ALA A 31 -6.94 -7.59 18.89
N LYS A 32 -6.93 -6.31 19.31
CA LYS A 32 -7.24 -5.87 20.68
C LYS A 32 -8.72 -6.06 21.04
N ALA A 33 -9.63 -5.84 20.09
CA ALA A 33 -11.08 -5.96 20.29
C ALA A 33 -11.62 -7.40 20.23
N ALA A 34 -10.81 -8.39 19.81
CA ALA A 34 -11.25 -9.77 19.69
C ALA A 34 -11.52 -10.41 21.07
N PRO A 35 -12.73 -10.91 21.35
CA PRO A 35 -13.03 -11.54 22.64
C PRO A 35 -12.25 -12.85 22.79
N LYS A 36 -11.60 -13.04 23.95
CA LYS A 36 -10.81 -14.24 24.31
C LYS A 36 -11.60 -15.56 24.32
N LYS A 37 -12.92 -15.54 24.12
CA LYS A 37 -13.79 -16.73 24.11
C LYS A 37 -14.59 -16.82 22.80
N LYS A 38 -14.39 -17.96 22.14
CA LYS A 38 -14.88 -18.36 20.81
C LYS A 38 -16.36 -18.01 20.58
N ASN A 39 -16.62 -17.09 19.66
CA ASN A 39 -17.87 -17.09 18.90
C ASN A 39 -17.57 -16.85 17.41
N ASN A 40 -17.33 -17.95 16.71
CA ASN A 40 -16.76 -18.06 15.36
C ASN A 40 -17.68 -17.56 14.22
N LYS A 41 -18.81 -16.89 14.54
CA LYS A 41 -19.81 -16.46 13.54
C LYS A 41 -19.59 -15.03 13.03
N ARG A 42 -19.01 -14.12 13.82
CA ARG A 42 -18.75 -12.73 13.39
C ARG A 42 -17.67 -12.63 12.29
N ASN A 43 -16.73 -13.58 12.26
CA ASN A 43 -15.63 -13.58 11.28
C ASN A 43 -16.04 -13.91 9.84
N LYS A 44 -17.26 -14.40 9.58
CA LYS A 44 -17.63 -14.77 8.21
C LYS A 44 -18.03 -13.56 7.35
N HIS A 45 -18.50 -12.47 7.97
CA HIS A 45 -19.06 -11.31 7.26
C HIS A 45 -17.98 -10.36 6.70
N PHE A 46 -16.77 -10.36 7.28
CA PHE A 46 -15.70 -9.44 6.88
C PHE A 46 -14.47 -10.13 6.32
N ARG A 47 -14.58 -11.41 5.90
CA ARG A 47 -13.43 -12.19 5.38
C ARG A 47 -12.74 -11.53 4.20
N HIS A 48 -13.51 -10.98 3.26
CA HIS A 48 -12.95 -10.29 2.10
C HIS A 48 -12.24 -9.01 2.50
N ARG A 49 -12.81 -8.22 3.43
CA ARG A 49 -12.15 -7.04 3.98
C ARG A 49 -10.83 -7.42 4.64
N ASP A 50 -10.86 -8.38 5.56
CA ASP A 50 -9.68 -8.79 6.32
C ASP A 50 -8.59 -9.32 5.38
N TRP A 51 -8.97 -10.09 4.35
CA TRP A 51 -8.03 -10.55 3.33
C TRP A 51 -7.45 -9.41 2.50
N VAL A 52 -8.28 -8.48 2.00
CA VAL A 52 -7.79 -7.32 1.22
C VAL A 52 -6.85 -6.46 2.06
N GLU A 53 -7.21 -6.17 3.32
CA GLU A 53 -6.37 -5.38 4.21
C GLU A 53 -5.02 -6.05 4.47
N GLU A 54 -5.01 -7.36 4.73
CA GLU A 54 -3.78 -8.12 4.95
C GLU A 54 -2.93 -8.21 3.67
N GLU A 55 -3.55 -8.47 2.53
CA GLU A 55 -2.86 -8.60 1.24
C GLU A 55 -2.26 -7.27 0.78
N VAL A 56 -3.02 -6.17 0.89
CA VAL A 56 -2.53 -4.83 0.54
C VAL A 56 -1.42 -4.43 1.48
N HIS A 57 -1.58 -4.64 2.79
CA HIS A 57 -0.49 -4.38 3.74
C HIS A 57 0.75 -5.19 3.40
N ARG A 58 0.61 -6.49 3.10
CA ARG A 58 1.72 -7.36 2.70
C ARG A 58 2.41 -6.82 1.45
N TYR A 59 1.66 -6.49 0.40
CA TYR A 59 2.22 -5.88 -0.80
C TYR A 59 3.01 -4.61 -0.46
N LEU A 60 2.40 -3.67 0.26
CA LEU A 60 3.05 -2.39 0.62
C LEU A 60 4.34 -2.59 1.42
N THR A 61 4.40 -3.57 2.33
CA THR A 61 5.64 -3.88 3.07
C THR A 61 6.77 -4.40 2.19
N THR A 62 6.48 -4.94 1.01
CA THR A 62 7.50 -5.33 0.02
C THR A 62 7.96 -4.19 -0.87
N THR A 63 7.25 -3.06 -0.86
CA THR A 63 7.57 -1.92 -1.73
C THR A 63 8.56 -0.96 -1.07
N PRO A 64 9.32 -0.17 -1.86
CA PRO A 64 10.33 0.74 -1.32
C PRO A 64 9.79 1.85 -0.39
N CYS A 65 8.48 2.13 -0.39
CA CYS A 65 7.89 3.15 0.48
C CYS A 65 8.11 2.86 1.97
N VAL A 66 8.36 1.59 2.34
CA VAL A 66 8.70 1.19 3.72
C VAL A 66 9.94 1.92 4.26
N LYS A 67 10.84 2.34 3.37
CA LYS A 67 12.07 3.04 3.71
C LYS A 67 11.81 4.46 4.19
N LEU A 68 10.73 5.11 3.77
CA LEU A 68 10.44 6.50 4.13
C LEU A 68 10.13 6.65 5.62
N ASP A 69 10.78 7.59 6.30
CA ASP A 69 10.48 7.92 7.70
C ASP A 69 9.09 8.56 7.82
N PRO A 70 8.14 7.95 8.57
CA PRO A 70 6.77 8.43 8.58
C PRO A 70 6.63 9.76 9.32
N ASN A 71 7.53 10.06 10.26
CA ASN A 71 7.53 11.32 11.01
C ASN A 71 7.93 12.52 10.13
N ARG A 72 8.76 12.26 9.12
CA ARG A 72 9.31 13.28 8.20
C ARG A 72 8.58 13.31 6.87
N ARG A 73 7.55 12.48 6.70
CA ARG A 73 6.76 12.34 5.47
C ARG A 73 6.14 13.64 4.99
N GLN A 74 5.52 14.41 5.89
CA GLN A 74 4.90 15.69 5.53
C GLN A 74 5.94 16.72 5.08
N GLU A 75 7.03 16.83 5.84
CA GLU A 75 8.15 17.69 5.50
C GLU A 75 8.76 17.32 4.14
N PHE A 76 8.91 16.01 3.87
CA PHE A 76 9.39 15.49 2.59
C PHE A 76 8.47 15.92 1.45
N HIS A 77 7.17 15.68 1.59
CA HIS A 77 6.16 16.06 0.60
C HIS A 77 6.17 17.57 0.29
N ASP A 78 6.21 18.40 1.34
CA ASP A 78 6.20 19.85 1.19
C ASP A 78 7.47 20.35 0.48
N LYS A 79 8.63 19.76 0.77
CA LYS A 79 9.88 20.09 0.09
C LYS A 79 9.90 19.66 -1.38
N LEU A 80 9.35 18.49 -1.71
CA LEU A 80 9.22 18.03 -3.11
C LEU A 80 8.42 19.04 -3.93
N LYS A 81 7.32 19.54 -3.38
CA LYS A 81 6.41 20.49 -4.06
C LYS A 81 6.91 21.93 -4.06
N SER A 82 7.65 22.33 -3.03
CA SER A 82 8.15 23.71 -2.92
C SER A 82 9.01 24.05 -4.13
N ARG A 83 8.89 25.27 -4.66
CA ARG A 83 9.78 25.76 -5.72
C ARG A 83 10.97 26.46 -5.09
N LYS A 84 12.16 26.33 -5.68
CA LYS A 84 13.31 27.15 -5.33
C LYS A 84 12.92 28.63 -5.49
N LYS A 85 12.83 29.36 -4.38
CA LYS A 85 12.72 30.83 -4.42
C LYS A 85 14.08 31.34 -4.88
N VAL A 86 14.22 31.57 -6.18
CA VAL A 86 15.32 32.40 -6.67
C VAL A 86 15.00 33.80 -6.16
N ALA A 87 15.84 34.32 -5.25
CA ALA A 87 15.77 35.70 -4.84
C ALA A 87 16.07 36.59 -6.06
N LEU A 88 15.06 36.90 -6.86
CA LEU A 88 15.10 38.05 -7.75
C LEU A 88 14.67 39.27 -6.94
N SER A 89 15.68 40.00 -6.51
CA SER A 89 15.58 41.41 -6.14
C SER A 89 15.07 42.21 -7.34
N SER A 90 13.81 42.65 -7.27
CA SER A 90 13.30 43.79 -8.03
C SER A 90 12.77 44.82 -7.02
N SER A 91 13.60 45.83 -6.81
CA SER A 91 13.42 47.11 -6.12
C SER A 91 12.00 47.60 -5.81
N ALA A 92 11.75 47.91 -4.54
CA ALA A 92 11.24 49.21 -4.07
C ALA A 92 11.64 49.33 -2.58
N GLY A 93 12.42 50.35 -2.25
CA GLY A 93 13.11 50.47 -0.96
C GLY A 93 12.21 50.90 0.19
N GLU A 94 12.70 50.67 1.40
CA GLU A 94 12.73 51.65 2.49
C GLU A 94 13.67 51.15 3.60
N ALA A 95 14.31 52.09 4.28
CA ALA A 95 15.44 51.93 5.18
C ALA A 95 15.08 51.29 6.52
N GLY A 96 16.07 50.64 7.15
CA GLY A 96 16.01 50.22 8.54
C GLY A 96 17.30 49.52 8.96
N GLU A 97 18.24 50.29 9.53
CA GLU A 97 19.36 49.81 10.35
C GLU A 97 18.84 49.03 11.56
N ASN A 98 19.48 47.89 11.87
CA ASN A 98 19.79 47.46 13.24
C ASN A 98 20.85 46.34 13.18
N ASP A 99 21.97 46.59 13.87
CA ASP A 99 22.96 45.61 14.29
C ASP A 99 22.37 44.64 15.35
N ASP A 100 22.66 43.34 15.25
CA ASP A 100 22.68 42.41 16.40
C ASP A 100 23.56 41.19 16.08
N ASP A 101 24.60 41.02 16.90
CA ASP A 101 25.58 39.94 16.88
C ASP A 101 24.99 38.64 17.45
N GLY A 102 25.15 37.51 16.75
CA GLY A 102 24.68 36.22 17.25
C GLY A 102 25.14 35.01 16.43
N GLU A 103 26.40 34.63 16.62
CA GLU A 103 26.98 33.39 16.12
C GLU A 103 26.40 32.17 16.87
N ASN A 104 25.59 31.33 16.19
CA ASN A 104 25.38 29.93 16.60
C ASN A 104 24.74 29.05 15.49
N GLY A 105 25.51 28.08 15.00
CA GLY A 105 25.05 26.69 14.78
C GLY A 105 24.11 26.39 13.59
N GLU A 106 24.70 26.25 12.41
CA GLU A 106 24.42 25.15 11.47
C GLU A 106 22.94 24.79 11.18
N LEU A 107 22.27 25.66 10.44
CA LEU A 107 21.09 25.29 9.66
C LEU A 107 21.33 25.65 8.19
N LYS A 108 22.07 24.80 7.47
CA LYS A 108 21.97 24.70 6.00
C LYS A 108 20.57 24.15 5.65
N SER A 109 19.51 24.89 5.96
CA SER A 109 18.20 24.66 5.37
C SER A 109 18.28 25.15 3.93
N SER A 110 18.91 24.34 3.09
CA SER A 110 19.04 24.56 1.66
C SER A 110 17.68 24.93 1.09
N LEU A 111 17.58 26.17 0.62
CA LEU A 111 16.45 26.78 -0.08
C LEU A 111 16.22 26.10 -1.45
N THR A 112 16.09 24.78 -1.49
CA THR A 112 16.07 23.99 -2.73
C THR A 112 14.83 23.10 -2.77
N GLY A 113 13.69 23.73 -2.99
CA GLY A 113 12.50 23.00 -3.42
C GLY A 113 12.63 22.45 -4.84
N PHE A 114 12.02 21.31 -5.14
CA PHE A 114 12.09 20.63 -6.43
C PHE A 114 10.97 21.01 -7.41
N GLY A 115 9.91 21.65 -6.92
CA GLY A 115 8.80 22.15 -7.74
C GLY A 115 8.04 21.04 -8.45
N LEU A 116 7.90 19.89 -7.81
CA LEU A 116 7.14 18.74 -8.33
C LEU A 116 5.64 18.99 -8.23
N THR A 117 4.88 18.40 -9.16
CA THR A 117 3.42 18.33 -9.04
C THR A 117 3.01 17.38 -7.91
N GLU A 118 1.74 17.42 -7.50
CA GLU A 118 1.23 16.51 -6.47
C GLU A 118 1.44 15.04 -6.85
N ALA A 119 1.14 14.68 -8.10
CA ALA A 119 1.26 13.31 -8.59
C ALA A 119 2.73 12.86 -8.65
N GLU A 120 3.63 13.74 -9.12
CA GLU A 120 5.07 13.46 -9.15
C GLU A 120 5.62 13.26 -7.72
N ALA A 121 5.30 14.16 -6.80
CA ALA A 121 5.74 14.06 -5.41
C ALA A 121 5.25 12.75 -4.77
N LEU A 122 3.99 12.39 -5.01
CA LEU A 122 3.40 11.15 -4.52
C LEU A 122 4.10 9.90 -5.10
N GLN A 123 4.40 9.90 -6.40
CA GLN A 123 5.13 8.80 -7.04
C GLN A 123 6.53 8.63 -6.44
N ILE A 124 7.26 9.72 -6.24
CA ILE A 124 8.58 9.72 -5.58
C ILE A 124 8.49 9.11 -4.18
N MET A 125 7.50 9.53 -3.38
CA MET A 125 7.29 8.99 -2.03
C MET A 125 6.96 7.50 -2.01
N ASN A 126 6.19 7.04 -3.00
CA ASN A 126 5.74 5.65 -3.08
C ASN A 126 6.81 4.69 -3.58
N THR A 127 7.71 5.17 -4.44
CA THR A 127 8.69 4.34 -5.14
C THR A 127 10.11 4.50 -4.61
N MET A 128 10.40 5.60 -3.90
CA MET A 128 11.70 5.91 -3.28
C MET A 128 12.87 5.62 -4.25
N PRO A 129 12.94 6.34 -5.39
CA PRO A 129 13.92 6.05 -6.43
C PRO A 129 15.34 6.24 -5.91
N THR A 130 16.21 5.37 -6.40
CA THR A 130 17.64 5.33 -6.05
C THR A 130 18.53 5.64 -7.24
N GLU A 131 17.98 5.56 -8.45
CA GLU A 131 18.72 5.81 -9.69
C GLU A 131 18.10 6.95 -10.52
N PRO A 132 18.91 7.70 -11.29
CA PRO A 132 18.40 8.81 -12.11
C PRO A 132 17.37 8.38 -13.16
N VAL A 133 17.50 7.17 -13.70
CA VAL A 133 16.58 6.63 -14.71
C VAL A 133 15.16 6.50 -14.17
N GLU A 134 15.01 6.17 -12.88
CA GLU A 134 13.69 6.03 -12.25
C GLU A 134 12.98 7.39 -12.16
N ILE A 135 13.72 8.46 -11.86
CA ILE A 135 13.14 9.81 -11.79
C ILE A 135 12.67 10.28 -13.18
N HIS A 136 13.40 9.93 -14.25
CA HIS A 136 13.00 10.25 -15.61
C HIS A 136 11.68 9.59 -16.02
N LEU A 137 11.30 8.47 -15.39
CA LEU A 137 10.03 7.79 -15.63
C LEU A 137 8.86 8.42 -14.83
N MET A 138 9.16 9.17 -13.78
CA MET A 138 8.17 9.74 -12.87
C MET A 138 7.91 11.23 -13.13
N VAL A 139 8.90 11.95 -13.65
CA VAL A 139 8.86 13.40 -13.81
C VAL A 139 8.97 13.76 -15.29
N ASP A 140 7.92 14.37 -15.82
CA ASP A 140 7.88 14.80 -17.22
C ASP A 140 8.89 15.93 -17.48
N GLU A 141 9.53 15.84 -18.65
CA GLU A 141 10.53 16.79 -19.15
C GLU A 141 11.62 17.10 -18.11
N LEU A 142 12.06 16.10 -17.32
CA LEU A 142 13.00 16.26 -16.21
C LEU A 142 14.26 17.06 -16.58
N GLN A 143 14.84 16.78 -17.76
CA GLN A 143 16.05 17.45 -18.24
C GLN A 143 15.86 18.96 -18.47
N SER A 144 14.64 19.40 -18.77
CA SER A 144 14.29 20.82 -18.90
C SER A 144 14.15 21.49 -17.53
N ARG A 145 13.75 20.74 -16.50
CA ARG A 145 13.44 21.25 -15.15
C ARG A 145 14.63 21.26 -14.20
N MET A 146 15.55 20.30 -14.32
CA MET A 146 16.75 20.22 -13.48
C MET A 146 17.94 19.57 -14.19
N THR A 147 19.12 20.13 -13.93
CA THR A 147 20.40 19.65 -14.47
C THR A 147 20.78 18.28 -13.89
N GLU A 148 21.64 17.53 -14.56
CA GLU A 148 22.12 16.20 -14.09
C GLU A 148 22.68 16.25 -12.66
N THR A 149 23.54 17.22 -12.35
CA THR A 149 24.06 17.43 -10.99
C THR A 149 22.95 17.61 -9.95
N ARG A 150 21.87 18.31 -10.32
CA ARG A 150 20.74 18.53 -9.41
C ARG A 150 19.87 17.28 -9.26
N GLN A 151 19.87 16.38 -10.24
CA GLN A 151 19.21 15.06 -10.11
C GLN A 151 19.96 14.17 -9.13
N GLU A 152 21.30 14.21 -9.11
CA GLU A 152 22.11 13.51 -8.11
C GLU A 152 21.87 14.08 -6.70
N GLU A 153 21.84 15.42 -6.57
CA GLU A 153 21.45 16.08 -5.31
C GLU A 153 20.03 15.68 -4.88
N PHE A 154 19.11 15.50 -5.84
CA PHE A 154 17.75 15.08 -5.57
C PHE A 154 17.70 13.64 -5.04
N LEU A 155 18.45 12.71 -5.63
CA LEU A 155 18.57 11.35 -5.12
C LEU A 155 19.18 11.30 -3.71
N ALA A 156 20.23 12.08 -3.46
CA ALA A 156 20.81 12.21 -2.13
C ALA A 156 19.79 12.79 -1.12
N PHE A 157 18.98 13.75 -1.56
CA PHE A 157 17.88 14.29 -0.78
C PHE A 157 16.83 13.23 -0.45
N ILE A 158 16.36 12.44 -1.42
CA ILE A 158 15.40 11.34 -1.20
C ILE A 158 15.97 10.33 -0.19
N ALA A 159 17.23 9.93 -0.36
CA ALA A 159 17.91 9.00 0.54
C ALA A 159 18.00 9.53 1.99
N SER A 160 18.11 10.85 2.18
CA SER A 160 18.16 11.47 3.51
C SER A 160 16.86 11.35 4.31
N TYR A 161 15.74 11.02 3.66
CA TYR A 161 14.43 10.79 4.31
C TYR A 161 14.14 9.31 4.57
N CYS A 162 15.08 8.42 4.24
CA CYS A 162 15.00 7.03 4.65
C CYS A 162 15.16 6.88 6.17
N LYS A 163 14.45 5.92 6.77
CA LYS A 163 14.59 5.55 8.18
C LYS A 163 16.03 5.09 8.45
N PRO A 164 16.62 5.41 9.62
CA PRO A 164 17.88 4.84 10.02
C PRO A 164 17.72 3.32 10.19
N GLU A 165 18.63 2.56 9.59
CA GLU A 165 18.80 1.11 9.76
C GLU A 165 19.08 0.80 11.24
N GLY A 166 18.03 0.66 12.06
CA GLY A 166 18.16 0.46 13.51
C GLY A 166 16.86 0.42 14.32
N GLY A 167 15.69 0.62 13.71
CA GLY A 167 14.40 0.43 14.36
C GLY A 167 13.87 -0.98 14.16
N ASP A 168 14.13 -1.86 15.13
CA ASP A 168 13.53 -3.19 15.25
C ASP A 168 11.98 -3.12 15.23
N ASP A 169 11.39 -3.45 14.08
CA ASP A 169 10.01 -3.97 13.99
C ASP A 169 10.05 -5.32 13.27
N GLY A 170 10.72 -6.31 13.89
CA GLY A 170 10.23 -7.68 14.04
C GLY A 170 9.69 -8.46 12.83
N SER A 171 9.93 -8.04 11.60
CA SER A 171 9.46 -8.71 10.39
C SER A 171 10.67 -9.29 9.67
N LYS A 172 10.96 -10.55 10.01
CA LYS A 172 12.01 -11.37 9.40
C LYS A 172 11.81 -11.39 7.88
N ALA A 173 12.60 -10.58 7.16
CA ALA A 173 12.68 -10.62 5.70
C ALA A 173 13.10 -12.03 5.28
N GLN A 174 12.20 -12.76 4.60
CA GLN A 174 12.59 -13.90 3.77
C GLN A 174 12.98 -13.37 2.39
N PRO A 175 14.01 -13.97 1.75
CA PRO A 175 14.50 -13.50 0.47
C PRO A 175 13.40 -13.62 -0.60
N ALA A 176 13.18 -12.51 -1.31
CA ALA A 176 12.28 -12.41 -2.43
C ALA A 176 12.89 -13.12 -3.65
N ASP A 177 12.52 -14.39 -3.83
CA ASP A 177 12.50 -15.01 -5.15
C ASP A 177 11.39 -16.07 -5.18
N GLN A 178 10.16 -15.60 -5.37
CA GLN A 178 9.08 -16.46 -5.85
C GLN A 178 8.12 -15.61 -6.67
N VAL A 179 8.31 -15.72 -7.98
CA VAL A 179 7.34 -15.36 -9.02
C VAL A 179 6.01 -16.01 -8.63
N VAL A 180 5.08 -15.24 -8.06
CA VAL A 180 3.71 -15.71 -7.82
C VAL A 180 3.04 -15.88 -9.17
N SER A 181 3.07 -17.11 -9.66
CA SER A 181 2.33 -17.55 -10.83
C SER A 181 0.84 -17.23 -10.64
N ASN A 182 0.20 -16.72 -11.69
CA ASN A 182 -1.23 -16.37 -11.79
C ASN A 182 -2.24 -17.50 -11.48
N VAL A 183 -1.79 -18.65 -10.99
CA VAL A 183 -2.58 -19.87 -10.75
C VAL A 183 -3.52 -19.75 -9.53
N ALA A 184 -3.24 -18.86 -8.57
CA ALA A 184 -4.03 -18.79 -7.33
C ALA A 184 -5.38 -18.04 -7.48
N ILE A 185 -5.51 -17.21 -8.53
CA ILE A 185 -6.72 -16.39 -8.75
C ILE A 185 -7.87 -17.21 -9.35
N GLU A 186 -7.57 -18.16 -10.25
CA GLU A 186 -8.62 -18.96 -10.91
C GLU A 186 -9.31 -19.97 -9.98
N LYS A 187 -8.66 -20.37 -8.88
CA LYS A 187 -9.19 -21.40 -7.97
C LYS A 187 -10.37 -20.91 -7.11
N TRP A 188 -10.64 -19.61 -7.05
CA TRP A 188 -11.73 -19.04 -6.23
C TRP A 188 -12.82 -18.30 -7.03
N LEU A 189 -12.56 -17.93 -8.29
CA LEU A 189 -13.59 -17.37 -9.18
C LEU A 189 -14.38 -18.45 -9.96
N GLY A 190 -13.87 -19.69 -9.99
CA GLY A 190 -14.57 -20.85 -10.54
C GLY A 190 -15.60 -21.44 -9.56
N GLY A 191 -16.74 -20.78 -9.42
CA GLY A 191 -17.93 -21.40 -8.84
C GLY A 191 -18.41 -22.54 -9.75
N ASP A 192 -18.22 -23.78 -9.31
CA ASP A 192 -18.74 -24.99 -9.93
C ASP A 192 -20.28 -24.95 -9.99
N GLN A 193 -20.82 -24.50 -11.12
CA GLN A 193 -22.15 -24.88 -11.57
C GLN A 193 -22.03 -26.23 -12.29
N SER A 194 -22.30 -27.31 -11.57
CA SER A 194 -22.71 -28.57 -12.19
C SER A 194 -24.09 -28.97 -11.65
N GLN A 195 -25.12 -28.47 -12.34
CA GLN A 195 -26.37 -29.22 -12.45
C GLN A 195 -26.10 -30.41 -13.37
N ASN A 196 -26.23 -31.62 -12.86
CA ASN A 196 -26.67 -32.73 -13.71
C ASN A 196 -27.35 -33.84 -12.91
N GLY A 197 -28.60 -34.11 -13.27
CA GLY A 197 -29.11 -35.47 -13.40
C GLY A 197 -29.59 -36.20 -12.15
N LYS A 198 -30.66 -35.70 -11.51
CA LYS A 198 -31.48 -36.51 -10.59
C LYS A 198 -32.30 -37.52 -11.42
N LYS A 199 -31.86 -38.77 -11.51
CA LYS A 199 -32.72 -39.92 -11.91
C LYS A 199 -33.30 -40.58 -10.64
N PRO A 200 -34.58 -40.98 -10.63
CA PRO A 200 -35.19 -41.58 -9.45
C PRO A 200 -34.78 -43.07 -9.31
N ALA A 201 -34.29 -43.45 -8.14
CA ALA A 201 -34.07 -44.84 -7.78
C ALA A 201 -35.41 -45.49 -7.38
N ALA A 202 -35.94 -46.35 -8.25
CA ALA A 202 -37.03 -47.25 -7.92
C ALA A 202 -36.55 -48.30 -6.90
N LYS A 203 -37.18 -48.33 -5.73
CA LYS A 203 -37.05 -49.42 -4.75
C LYS A 203 -37.92 -50.59 -5.22
N VAL A 204 -37.31 -51.58 -5.85
CA VAL A 204 -37.91 -52.91 -6.02
C VAL A 204 -37.65 -53.68 -4.72
N LYS A 205 -38.74 -53.99 -4.01
CA LYS A 205 -38.76 -55.02 -2.96
C LYS A 205 -38.51 -56.36 -3.65
N GLN A 206 -37.42 -57.05 -3.30
CA GLN A 206 -37.34 -58.49 -3.47
C GLN A 206 -37.69 -59.12 -2.11
N GLU A 207 -38.78 -59.86 -2.11
CA GLU A 207 -39.17 -60.81 -1.08
C GLU A 207 -38.17 -61.99 -1.11
N GLU A 208 -37.51 -62.25 0.02
CA GLU A 208 -36.86 -63.53 0.28
C GLU A 208 -37.95 -64.52 0.72
N ASP A 209 -38.36 -65.38 -0.21
CA ASP A 209 -39.10 -66.61 0.11
C ASP A 209 -38.10 -67.70 0.48
N THR A 210 -38.27 -68.24 1.68
CA THR A 210 -37.51 -69.37 2.20
C THR A 210 -37.94 -70.68 1.53
N ASP A 211 -37.02 -71.30 0.80
CA ASP A 211 -37.13 -72.67 0.29
C ASP A 211 -36.96 -73.68 1.44
N SER A 212 -37.94 -74.55 1.63
CA SER A 212 -37.76 -75.83 2.32
C SER A 212 -38.48 -76.93 1.54
N HIS A 213 -37.68 -77.60 0.71
CA HIS A 213 -38.01 -78.86 0.05
C HIS A 213 -38.31 -79.97 1.08
N LYS A 214 -39.44 -80.65 0.91
CA LYS A 214 -39.54 -82.11 1.12
C LYS A 214 -40.64 -82.74 0.26
N THR A 215 -40.19 -83.27 -0.89
CA THR A 215 -40.45 -84.62 -1.43
C THR A 215 -41.87 -85.21 -1.42
N GLY A 216 -42.35 -85.52 -2.64
CA GLY A 216 -42.60 -86.92 -3.02
C GLY A 216 -44.05 -87.40 -3.01
N ALA A 217 -44.63 -87.54 -4.20
CA ALA A 217 -45.76 -88.42 -4.45
C ALA A 217 -45.29 -89.88 -4.54
N ILE A 218 -46.00 -90.78 -3.86
CA ILE A 218 -46.79 -91.94 -4.36
C ILE A 218 -47.64 -92.42 -3.18
#